data_AF-A0A2V7VUP1-F1
#
_entry.id   AF-A0A2V7VUP1-F1
#
_cell.length_a   1.000
_cell.length_b   1.000
_cell.length_c   1.000
_cell.angle_alpha   90.00
_cell.angle_beta   90.00
_cell.angle_gamma   90.00
#
_symmetry.space_group_name_H-M   'P 1'
#
loop_
_entity.id
_entity.type
_entity.pdbx_description
1 polymer ?
#
loop_
_entity_poly.entity_id
_entity_poly.type
_entity_poly.pdbx_seq_one_letter_code
_entity_poly.pdbx_strand_id
1 'polypeptide(L)' 'MNDVTTLLEQVLNLPEHDRAEIANRLLESLDPEAQRDVDQAWAEEIERRCAAVDAGTLATCDWKDVRARIERDIFGR' A
#
# COMPACT_ATOMS: atom_id res chain seq x y z
N MET A 1 28.26 -12.95 12.33
CA MET A 1 26.88 -12.50 12.04
C MET A 1 26.93 -10.99 12.17
N ASN A 2 26.72 -10.23 11.09
CA ASN A 2 26.67 -8.77 11.19
C ASN A 2 25.43 -8.40 12.01
N ASP A 3 25.56 -7.43 12.92
CA ASP A 3 24.39 -6.89 13.62
C ASP A 3 23.55 -6.01 12.68
N VAL A 4 22.31 -5.73 13.09
CA VAL A 4 21.34 -4.97 12.27
C VAL A 4 21.89 -3.60 11.88
N THR A 5 22.63 -2.95 12.77
CA THR A 5 23.23 -1.63 12.54
C THR A 5 24.27 -1.69 11.43
N THR A 6 25.20 -2.64 11.50
CA THR A 6 26.25 -2.85 10.50
C THR A 6 25.65 -3.17 9.12
N LEU A 7 24.60 -4.01 9.08
CA LEU A 7 23.92 -4.34 7.82
C LEU A 7 23.17 -3.14 7.23
N LEU A 8 22.51 -2.35 8.08
CA LEU A 8 21.82 -1.14 7.66
C LEU A 8 22.78 -0.11 7.06
N GLU A 9 23.93 0.12 7.70
CA GLU A 9 24.98 1.00 7.18
C GLU A 9 25.49 0.54 5.80
N GLN A 10 25.66 -0.77 5.61
CA GLN A 10 26.04 -1.34 4.31
C GLN A 10 24.99 -1.07 3.23
N VAL A 11 23.71 -1.29 3.54
CA VAL A 11 22.61 -1.04 2.61
C VAL A 11 22.49 0.45 2.29
N LEU A 12 22.64 1.33 3.27
CA LEU A 12 22.54 2.78 3.07
C LEU A 12 23.65 3.34 2.17
N ASN A 13 24.80 2.66 2.06
CA ASN A 13 25.89 3.05 1.16
C ASN A 13 25.68 2.62 -0.31
N LEU A 14 24.63 1.85 -0.62
CA LEU A 14 24.31 1.44 -1.99
C LEU A 14 23.66 2.57 -2.80
N PRO A 15 23.69 2.50 -4.15
CA PRO A 15 22.89 3.36 -5.01
C PRO A 15 21.39 3.32 -4.67
N GLU A 16 20.68 4.41 -4.96
CA GLU A 16 19.25 4.55 -4.61
C GLU A 16 18.38 3.41 -5.10
N HIS A 17 18.58 2.98 -6.34
CA HIS A 17 17.84 1.88 -6.94
C HIS A 17 17.99 0.58 -6.15
N ASP A 18 19.22 0.21 -5.78
CA ASP A 18 19.50 -1.04 -5.06
C ASP A 18 18.92 -0.99 -3.64
N ARG A 19 18.94 0.18 -3.00
CA ARG A 19 18.26 0.37 -1.70
C ARG A 19 16.75 0.18 -1.82
N ALA A 20 16.14 0.72 -2.87
CA ALA A 20 14.71 0.57 -3.11
C ALA A 20 14.33 -0.90 -3.36
N GLU A 21 15.15 -1.62 -4.13
CA GLU A 21 14.96 -3.05 -4.39
C GLU A 21 15.04 -3.88 -3.08
N ILE A 22 16.05 -3.62 -2.25
CA ILE A 22 16.19 -4.30 -0.94
C ILE A 22 15.00 -3.98 -0.03
N ALA A 23 14.59 -2.71 0.04
CA ALA A 23 13.44 -2.32 0.84
C ALA A 23 12.16 -3.05 0.40
N ASN A 24 11.92 -3.17 -0.91
CA ASN A 24 10.78 -3.89 -1.45
C ASN A 24 10.81 -5.38 -1.06
N ARG A 25 11.95 -6.06 -1.23
CA ARG A 25 12.09 -7.48 -0.86
C ARG A 25 11.91 -7.72 0.64
N LEU A 26 12.37 -6.78 1.48
CA LEU A 26 12.15 -6.85 2.92
C LEU A 26 10.67 -6.69 3.25
N LEU A 27 9.96 -5.74 2.62
CA LEU A 27 8.51 -5.60 2.79
C LEU A 27 7.76 -6.86 2.35
N GLU A 28 8.10 -7.43 1.19
CA GLU A 28 7.53 -8.70 0.71
C GLU A 28 7.79 -9.85 1.70
N SER A 29 8.96 -9.89 2.34
CA SER A 29 9.27 -10.93 3.34
C SER A 29 8.45 -10.82 4.63
N LEU A 30 7.88 -9.64 4.90
CA LEU A 30 7.03 -9.39 6.06
C LEU A 30 5.57 -9.73 5.77
N ASP A 31 5.22 -10.04 4.52
CA ASP A 31 3.85 -10.32 4.10
C ASP A 31 3.50 -11.79 4.44
N PRO A 32 2.74 -12.07 5.53
CA PRO A 32 2.49 -13.43 5.97
C PRO A 32 1.47 -14.12 5.07
N GLU A 33 1.40 -15.46 5.15
CA GLU A 33 0.38 -16.30 4.51
C GLU A 33 -1.09 -15.81 4.70
N ALA A 34 -1.37 -15.09 5.79
CA ALA A 34 -2.66 -14.46 6.09
C ALA A 34 -3.09 -13.37 5.09
N GLN A 35 -2.17 -12.92 4.22
CA GLN A 35 -2.44 -11.95 3.17
C GLN A 35 -3.36 -12.51 2.08
N ARG A 36 -3.38 -13.83 1.83
CA ARG A 36 -4.28 -14.44 0.82
C ARG A 36 -5.76 -14.26 1.14
N ASP A 37 -6.13 -14.41 2.42
CA ASP A 37 -7.52 -14.21 2.87
C ASP A 37 -7.89 -12.72 2.82
N VAL A 38 -6.92 -11.84 3.10
CA VAL A 38 -7.08 -10.39 2.97
C VAL A 38 -7.27 -10.01 1.50
N ASP A 39 -6.40 -10.47 0.60
CA ASP A 39 -6.47 -10.21 -0.83
C ASP A 39 -7.79 -10.70 -1.42
N GLN A 40 -8.25 -11.90 -1.02
CA GLN A 40 -9.55 -12.42 -1.41
C GLN A 40 -10.69 -11.53 -0.89
N ALA A 41 -10.68 -11.16 0.39
CA ALA A 41 -11.70 -10.27 0.95
C ALA A 41 -11.71 -8.89 0.27
N TRP A 42 -10.55 -8.37 -0.13
CA TRP A 42 -10.45 -7.14 -0.90
C TRP A 42 -11.01 -7.29 -2.31
N ALA A 43 -10.72 -8.40 -3.00
CA ALA A 43 -11.27 -8.68 -4.33
C ALA A 43 -12.80 -8.75 -4.29
N GLU A 44 -13.36 -9.51 -3.33
CA GLU A 44 -14.81 -9.62 -3.12
C GLU A 44 -15.45 -8.25 -2.82
N GLU A 45 -14.80 -7.42 -2.00
CA GLU A 45 -15.31 -6.08 -1.68
C GLU A 45 -15.25 -5.12 -2.89
N ILE A 46 -14.21 -5.19 -3.71
CA ILE A 46 -14.10 -4.41 -4.95
C ILE A 46 -15.24 -4.79 -5.90
N GLU A 47 -15.43 -6.09 -6.16
CA GLU A 47 -16.50 -6.59 -7.02
C GLU A 47 -17.88 -6.13 -6.53
N ARG A 48 -18.13 -6.25 -5.22
CA ARG A 48 -19.38 -5.81 -4.58
C ARG A 48 -19.61 -4.31 -4.78
N ARG A 49 -18.58 -3.48 -4.59
CA ARG A 49 -18.70 -2.01 -4.75
C ARG A 49 -18.89 -1.60 -6.20
N CYS A 50 -18.18 -2.21 -7.13
CA CYS A 50 -18.38 -1.98 -8.56
C CYS A 50 -19.82 -2.30 -8.96
N ALA A 51 -20.33 -3.47 -8.58
CA ALA A 51 -21.72 -3.85 -8.85
C ALA A 51 -22.74 -2.87 -8.26
N ALA A 52 -22.49 -2.36 -7.03
CA ALA A 52 -23.37 -1.37 -6.41
C ALA A 52 -23.36 -0.01 -7.11
N VAL A 53 -22.20 0.42 -7.63
CA VAL A 53 -22.05 1.63 -8.46
C VAL A 53 -22.77 1.45 -9.80
N ASP A 54 -22.55 0.32 -10.49
CA ASP A 54 -23.19 0.02 -11.78
C ASP A 54 -24.71 -0.06 -11.65
N ALA A 55 -25.21 -0.61 -10.53
CA ALA A 55 -26.63 -0.64 -10.20
C ALA A 55 -27.20 0.71 -9.73
N GLY A 56 -26.35 1.75 -9.54
CA GLY A 56 -26.77 3.06 -9.02
C GLY A 56 -27.28 3.05 -7.58
N THR A 57 -26.93 2.01 -6.81
CA THR A 57 -27.38 1.83 -5.41
C THR A 57 -26.40 2.42 -4.40
N LEU A 58 -25.19 2.76 -4.84
CA LEU A 58 -24.16 3.37 -4.00
C LEU A 58 -24.08 4.88 -4.25
N ALA A 59 -24.11 5.67 -3.18
CA ALA A 59 -23.82 7.10 -3.27
C ALA A 59 -22.33 7.32 -3.58
N THR A 60 -22.05 7.97 -4.71
CA THR A 60 -20.69 8.32 -5.15
C THR A 60 -20.38 9.79 -4.88
N CYS A 61 -19.10 10.12 -4.78
CA CYS A 61 -18.62 11.51 -4.73
C CYS A 61 -17.52 11.73 -5.77
N ASP A 62 -17.27 12.98 -6.14
CA ASP A 62 -16.22 13.30 -7.11
C ASP A 62 -14.84 13.01 -6.53
N TRP A 63 -13.97 12.40 -7.33
CA TRP A 63 -12.60 12.08 -6.94
C TRP A 63 -11.81 13.32 -6.50
N LYS A 64 -12.04 14.49 -7.11
CA LYS A 64 -11.37 15.73 -6.76
C LYS A 64 -11.69 16.17 -5.33
N ASP A 65 -12.94 16.00 -4.89
CA ASP A 65 -13.36 16.35 -3.54
C ASP A 65 -12.71 15.42 -2.51
N VAL A 66 -12.69 14.12 -2.79
CA VAL A 66 -12.03 13.12 -1.93
C VAL A 66 -10.53 13.39 -1.85
N ARG A 67 -9.88 13.64 -2.97
CA ARG A 67 -8.45 13.94 -3.03
C ARG A 67 -8.12 15.21 -2.25
N ALA A 68 -8.87 16.31 -2.46
CA ALA A 68 -8.66 17.55 -1.72
C ALA A 68 -8.79 17.36 -0.20
N ARG A 69 -9.74 16.53 0.24
CA ARG A 69 -9.88 16.15 1.65
C ARG A 69 -8.68 15.37 2.16
N ILE A 70 -8.18 14.39 1.40
CA ILE A 70 -6.99 13.61 1.78
C ILE A 70 -5.75 14.50 1.90
N GLU A 71 -5.53 15.39 0.92
CA GLU A 71 -4.38 16.31 0.93
C GLU A 71 -4.42 17.21 2.18
N ARG A 72 -5.59 17.77 2.49
CA ARG A 72 -5.79 18.63 3.66
C ARG A 72 -5.67 17.87 4.99
N ASP A 73 -6.32 16.72 5.12
CA ASP A 73 -6.56 16.08 6.42
C ASP A 73 -5.50 15.01 6.78
N ILE A 74 -4.89 14.37 5.78
CA ILE A 74 -3.87 13.31 5.99
C ILE A 74 -2.48 13.84 5.71
N PHE A 75 -2.28 14.52 4.58
CA PHE A 75 -0.96 14.97 4.15
C PHE A 75 -0.62 16.40 4.59
N GLY A 76 -1.59 17.16 5.09
CA GLY A 76 -1.39 18.51 5.62
C GLY A 76 -0.81 19.51 4.61
N ARG A 77 -1.08 19.33 3.32
CA ARG A 77 -0.51 20.14 2.23
C ARG A 77 -1.57 20.68 1.27
#